data_AF-A0A357V4E1-F1
#
_entry.id   AF-A0A357V4E1-F1
#
_cell.length_a   1.000
_cell.length_b   1.000
_cell.length_c   1.000
_cell.angle_alpha   90.00
_cell.angle_beta   90.00
_cell.angle_gamma   90.00
#
_symmetry.space_group_name_H-M   'P 1'
#
loop_
_entity.id
_entity.type
_entity.pdbx_description
1 polymer ?
#
loop_
_entity_poly.entity_id
_entity_poly.type
_entity_poly.pdbx_seq_one_letter_code
_entity_poly.pdbx_strand_id
1 'polypeptide(L)' 'MDDTLKERALRFHAEPVPGKLEITPTKPLATQSDLALAYSPGVA' A
#
# COMPACT_ATOMS: atom_id res chain seq x y z
N MET A 1 -10.39 21.93 25.12
CA MET A 1 -11.66 21.22 24.88
C MET A 1 -11.28 19.91 24.27
N ASP A 2 -11.87 18.81 24.76
CA ASP A 2 -11.54 17.44 24.36
C ASP A 2 -11.45 17.37 22.84
N ASP A 3 -10.22 17.30 22.30
CA ASP A 3 -9.93 16.97 20.90
C ASP A 3 -10.29 15.48 20.82
N THR A 4 -11.62 15.28 20.78
CA THR A 4 -12.27 14.10 21.30
C THR A 4 -11.71 12.91 20.54
N LEU A 5 -11.51 11.77 21.18
CA LEU A 5 -10.92 10.57 20.57
C LEU A 5 -11.36 10.30 19.10
N LYS A 6 -12.59 10.67 18.73
CA LYS A 6 -13.11 10.69 17.36
C LYS A 6 -12.26 11.50 16.37
N GLU A 7 -11.94 12.76 16.64
CA GLU A 7 -11.16 13.62 15.73
C GLU A 7 -9.74 13.07 15.53
N ARG A 8 -9.13 12.60 16.63
CA ARG A 8 -7.83 11.91 16.58
C ARG A 8 -7.88 10.61 15.79
N ALA A 9 -8.93 9.80 15.96
CA ALA A 9 -9.11 8.59 15.20
C ALA A 9 -9.31 8.89 13.70
N LEU A 10 -10.09 9.91 13.36
CA LEU A 10 -10.29 10.33 11.97
C LEU A 10 -8.97 10.75 11.33
N ARG A 11 -8.19 11.60 12.01
CA ARG A 11 -6.86 12.02 11.51
C ARG A 11 -5.90 10.83 11.37
N PHE A 12 -5.84 9.95 12.37
CA PHE A 12 -4.98 8.76 12.34
C PHE A 12 -5.23 7.84 11.15
N HIS A 13 -6.48 7.71 10.70
CA HIS A 13 -6.83 6.84 9.56
C HIS A 13 -6.75 7.54 8.20
N ALA A 14 -6.61 8.87 8.18
CA ALA A 14 -6.66 9.67 6.95
C ALA A 14 -5.30 10.23 6.54
N GLU A 15 -4.44 10.53 7.52
CA GLU A 15 -3.20 11.28 7.30
C GLU A 15 -1.97 10.51 7.83
N PRO A 16 -0.81 10.65 7.17
CA PRO A 16 -0.59 11.25 5.84
C PRO A 16 -1.02 10.33 4.69
N VAL A 17 -1.11 9.03 4.94
CA VAL A 17 -1.57 8.02 3.98
C VAL A 17 -2.82 7.38 4.55
N PRO A 18 -3.95 7.42 3.84
CA PRO A 18 -5.21 6.89 4.35
C PRO A 18 -5.20 5.36 4.36
N GLY A 19 -5.86 4.78 5.37
CA GLY A 19 -6.06 3.34 5.49
C GLY A 19 -5.34 2.72 6.67
N LYS A 20 -5.31 1.38 6.70
CA LYS A 20 -4.75 0.58 7.81
C LYS A 20 -3.79 -0.50 7.34
N LEU A 21 -3.87 -0.87 6.07
CA LEU A 21 -3.16 -1.99 5.49
C LEU A 21 -2.51 -1.52 4.19
N GLU A 22 -1.32 -2.02 3.94
CA GLU A 22 -0.57 -1.84 2.69
C GLU A 22 -0.11 -3.22 2.22
N ILE A 23 -0.04 -3.42 0.91
CA ILE A 23 0.55 -4.61 0.30
C ILE A 23 1.70 -4.15 -0.60
N THR A 24 2.89 -4.66 -0.32
CA THR A 24 4.09 -4.38 -1.10
C THR A 24 4.55 -5.63 -1.84
N PRO A 25 4.96 -5.53 -3.12
CA PRO A 25 5.60 -6.63 -3.83
C PRO A 25 6.85 -7.11 -3.11
N THR A 26 7.08 -8.42 -3.07
CA THR A 26 8.29 -9.02 -2.48
C THR A 26 9.39 -9.28 -3.52
N LYS A 27 9.11 -9.03 -4.80
CA LYS A 27 10.02 -9.20 -5.93
C LYS A 27 10.14 -7.88 -6.71
N PRO A 28 11.30 -7.63 -7.37
CA PRO A 28 11.45 -6.46 -8.25
C PRO A 28 10.38 -6.43 -9.34
N LEU A 29 9.93 -5.22 -9.70
CA LEU A 29 8.97 -4.95 -10.77
C LEU A 29 9.43 -3.73 -11.62
N ALA A 30 10.73 -3.47 -11.69
CA ALA A 30 11.28 -2.22 -12.23
C ALA A 30 11.53 -2.28 -13.75
N THR A 31 11.72 -3.48 -14.30
CA THR A 31 12.05 -3.69 -15.71
C THR A 31 10.98 -4.49 -16.45
N GLN A 32 11.01 -4.44 -17.79
CA GLN A 32 10.15 -5.30 -18.62
C GLN A 32 10.36 -6.79 -18.31
N SER A 33 11.61 -7.19 -18.08
CA SER A 33 11.95 -8.57 -17.70
C SER A 33 11.35 -8.94 -16.34
N ASP A 34 11.42 -8.05 -15.35
CA ASP A 34 10.81 -8.29 -14.03
C ASP A 34 9.29 -8.51 -14.15
N LEU A 35 8.62 -7.68 -14.95
CA LEU A 35 7.19 -7.79 -15.19
C LEU A 35 6.82 -9.07 -15.95
N ALA A 36 7.65 -9.50 -16.90
CA ALA A 36 7.44 -10.73 -17.64
C ALA A 36 7.59 -12.00 -16.78
N LEU A 37 8.35 -11.94 -15.67
CA LEU A 37 8.43 -13.01 -14.68
C LEU A 37 7.28 -12.95 -13.66
N ALA A 38 6.87 -11.74 -13.28
CA ALA A 38 5.76 -11.53 -12.35
C ALA A 38 4.38 -11.82 -12.97
N TYR A 39 4.27 -11.81 -14.30
CA TYR A 39 3.02 -12.03 -15.02
C TYR A 39 3.21 -12.87 -16.29
N SER A 40 2.14 -13.10 -17.06
CA SER A 40 2.21 -13.81 -18.33
C SER A 40 3.16 -13.11 -19.32
N PRO A 41 3.95 -13.86 -20.11
CA PRO A 41 4.00 -15.32 -20.24
C PRO A 41 4.92 -16.06 -19.25
N GLY A 42 5.81 -15.37 -18.51
CA GLY A 42 6.87 -16.02 -17.73
C GLY A 42 6.49 -16.45 -16.31
N VAL A 43 5.26 -16.17 -15.88
CA VAL A 43 4.69 -16.65 -14.61
C VAL A 43 4.27 -18.13 -14.63
N ALA A 44 4.01 -18.69 -15.83
CA ALA A 44 3.44 -20.03 -16.02
C ALA A 44 4.48 -21.14 -15.97
#